data_AF-A0A8H7RGZ1-F1
#
_entry.id   AF-A0A8H7RGZ1-F1
#
_cell.length_a   1.000
_cell.length_b   1.000
_cell.length_c   1.000
_cell.angle_alpha   90.00
_cell.angle_beta   90.00
_cell.angle_gamma   90.00
#
_symmetry.space_group_name_H-M   'P 1'
#
loop_
_entity.id
_entity.type
_entity.pdbx_description
1 polymer ?
#
loop_
_entity_poly.entity_id
_entity_poly.type
_entity_poly.pdbx_seq_one_letter_code
_entity_poly.pdbx_strand_id
1 'polypeptide(L)'
;MPQDPTQDSDKSSQPLQVSKDIKFKVKDVSEAEDQGEDQGEDQGEDQGEDQGEDQGDENEQLSCQPANRSYCMYCFVKIHPTRNKSGICQKCKKRKFENCSSFTFAEGSKRALLQANFDSNQAIQYAMLGKCQPVKLEFFKQQSEDVVEMECLLSNEAALKLSSSIPFKSDLVSGVIPSRVSFSTEDKTKLLTTNNNNNIQDQSNHEAVFQMSIRNSAVPSLINKLGPYKMIGKDILNVLNFDYRQNPRLLSLIPSVFDGAIIQDNYFTLLILTSEVYSRSNNVDSHSESTEFSLPNEPEEISCGIYLKSDGGVEVPKLIIGTTTLNLLIVSSVEVGKVVEANVGPGVKFSKNKLNSSICRILIRTDCEEKALEQFENGTQDKTSLDNLRQMTSHFTKMSTYKTWRSSLDKFSTPLTMPATSFTLCSLPSNGYGFGPDSLALISSHLLQLFALAVMNHKSILQEADMEDYFVEYGPILSTKAKLRDWENLIKINTNLKTEIEKNGFINIIEFCHKNQVSSMAKGLSSVISTANVKICKNIEDKFISLYK
;
A
#
# COMPACT_ATOMS: atom_id res chain seq x y z
N MET A 1 -27.28 -70.59 -17.03
CA MET A 1 -27.10 -70.94 -18.46
C MET A 1 -26.24 -69.86 -19.11
N PRO A 2 -25.32 -70.19 -20.03
CA PRO A 2 -23.89 -70.29 -19.68
C PRO A 2 -22.94 -69.39 -20.52
N GLN A 3 -21.64 -69.49 -20.18
CA GLN A 3 -20.42 -69.29 -21.00
C GLN A 3 -19.71 -67.91 -21.07
N ASP A 4 -18.49 -67.91 -20.52
CA ASP A 4 -17.26 -67.18 -20.93
C ASP A 4 -16.93 -67.43 -22.43
N PRO A 5 -16.10 -66.61 -23.15
CA PRO A 5 -14.72 -66.29 -22.73
C PRO A 5 -14.05 -64.98 -23.23
N THR A 6 -12.87 -64.74 -22.63
CA THR A 6 -11.69 -63.92 -22.98
C THR A 6 -11.33 -63.71 -24.47
N GLN A 7 -10.74 -62.56 -24.83
CA GLN A 7 -9.42 -62.46 -25.49
C GLN A 7 -8.85 -61.03 -25.64
N ASP A 8 -7.52 -60.95 -25.47
CA ASP A 8 -6.60 -59.82 -25.57
C ASP A 8 -6.50 -59.15 -26.95
N SER A 9 -6.08 -57.88 -26.99
CA SER A 9 -5.07 -57.43 -27.96
C SER A 9 -4.33 -56.16 -27.54
N ASP A 10 -3.01 -56.29 -27.50
CA ASP A 10 -1.97 -55.25 -27.42
C ASP A 10 -2.15 -54.12 -28.43
N LYS A 11 -1.93 -52.87 -28.00
CA LYS A 11 -1.38 -51.83 -28.87
C LYS A 11 -0.28 -51.03 -28.18
N SER A 12 0.87 -51.11 -28.81
CA SER A 12 2.13 -50.47 -28.53
C SER A 12 2.06 -48.93 -28.59
N SER A 13 2.71 -48.32 -27.62
CA SER A 13 3.05 -46.91 -27.53
C SER A 13 4.19 -46.54 -28.48
N GLN A 14 3.93 -45.64 -29.42
CA GLN A 14 4.97 -44.92 -30.17
C GLN A 14 5.21 -43.53 -29.54
N PRO A 15 6.47 -43.07 -29.41
CA PRO A 15 6.77 -41.73 -28.92
C PRO A 15 6.67 -40.68 -30.05
N LEU A 16 5.97 -39.58 -29.75
CA LEU A 16 5.92 -38.37 -30.57
C LEU A 16 7.30 -37.69 -30.61
N GLN A 17 7.87 -37.63 -31.82
CA GLN A 17 8.98 -36.73 -32.15
C GLN A 17 8.47 -35.29 -32.19
N VAL A 18 9.05 -34.41 -31.37
CA VAL A 18 8.87 -32.96 -31.48
C VAL A 18 10.11 -32.37 -32.17
N SER A 19 9.89 -31.84 -33.37
CA SER A 19 10.90 -31.15 -34.18
C SER A 19 11.02 -29.67 -33.78
N LYS A 20 12.24 -29.31 -33.39
CA LYS A 20 13.08 -28.18 -33.81
C LYS A 20 12.45 -26.86 -34.33
N ASP A 21 13.11 -25.80 -33.85
CA ASP A 21 13.41 -24.50 -34.47
C ASP A 21 12.38 -23.36 -34.36
N ILE A 22 12.51 -22.57 -33.27
CA ILE A 22 12.06 -21.18 -33.23
C ILE A 22 13.29 -20.27 -33.30
N LYS A 23 13.48 -19.63 -34.46
CA LYS A 23 14.45 -18.55 -34.68
C LYS A 23 13.86 -17.23 -34.21
N PHE A 24 14.46 -16.59 -33.22
CA PHE A 24 14.19 -15.19 -32.89
C PHE A 24 14.94 -14.27 -33.87
N LYS A 25 14.20 -13.48 -34.64
CA LYS A 25 14.74 -12.32 -35.38
C LYS A 25 14.67 -11.11 -34.46
N VAL A 26 15.83 -10.66 -34.00
CA VAL A 26 16.02 -9.32 -33.42
C VAL A 26 15.91 -8.33 -34.58
N LYS A 27 15.03 -7.34 -34.46
CA LYS A 27 14.94 -6.22 -35.39
C LYS A 27 15.56 -5.02 -34.67
N ASP A 28 16.73 -4.62 -35.17
CA ASP A 28 17.34 -3.34 -34.86
C ASP A 28 16.41 -2.21 -35.32
N VAL A 29 16.13 -1.28 -34.42
CA VAL A 29 15.51 0.00 -34.75
C VAL A 29 16.61 1.04 -34.62
N SER A 30 17.02 1.53 -35.79
CA SER A 30 17.98 2.59 -36.01
C SER A 30 17.44 3.94 -35.55
N GLU A 31 18.38 4.72 -35.06
CA GLU A 31 18.35 6.15 -34.76
C GLU A 31 17.70 6.97 -35.89
N ALA A 32 16.86 7.92 -35.50
CA ALA A 32 16.53 9.09 -36.30
C ALA A 32 16.74 10.31 -35.40
N GLU A 33 17.86 10.98 -35.63
CA GLU A 33 18.08 12.38 -35.29
C GLU A 33 17.11 13.22 -36.12
N ASP A 34 16.37 14.13 -35.51
CA ASP A 34 15.92 15.32 -36.23
C ASP A 34 15.61 16.50 -35.29
N GLN A 35 16.44 17.54 -35.48
CA GLN A 35 16.15 18.98 -35.54
C GLN A 35 15.37 19.70 -34.44
N GLY A 36 15.96 20.84 -34.04
CA GLY A 36 15.18 22.05 -33.79
C GLY A 36 15.60 22.85 -32.55
N GLU A 37 16.78 23.47 -32.61
CA GLU A 37 17.02 24.70 -31.84
C GLU A 37 16.16 25.79 -32.46
N ASP A 38 15.26 26.41 -31.69
CA ASP A 38 14.77 27.74 -32.02
C ASP A 38 14.67 28.60 -30.77
N GLN A 39 15.23 29.79 -30.91
CA GLN A 39 15.38 30.82 -29.89
C GLN A 39 14.10 31.66 -29.86
N GLY A 40 13.62 31.98 -28.67
CA GLY A 40 12.48 32.87 -28.48
C GLY A 40 12.59 33.57 -27.15
N GLU A 41 13.31 34.69 -27.17
CA GLU A 41 13.27 35.72 -26.15
C GLU A 41 11.81 36.20 -25.98
N ASP A 42 11.33 36.32 -24.74
CA ASP A 42 10.30 37.31 -24.47
C ASP A 42 10.49 37.91 -23.07
N GLN A 43 10.75 39.21 -23.09
CA GLN A 43 10.87 40.09 -21.95
C GLN A 43 9.47 40.62 -21.65
N GLY A 44 8.99 40.42 -20.43
CA GLY A 44 7.74 41.00 -19.95
C GLY A 44 7.91 41.48 -18.52
N GLU A 45 8.45 42.69 -18.40
CA GLU A 45 8.35 43.51 -17.19
C GLU A 45 6.87 43.78 -16.91
N ASP A 46 6.41 43.59 -15.67
CA ASP A 46 5.24 44.31 -15.19
C ASP A 46 5.42 44.71 -13.73
N GLN A 47 5.59 46.01 -13.55
CA GLN A 47 5.67 46.70 -12.27
C GLN A 47 4.24 47.15 -11.92
N GLY A 48 3.64 46.48 -10.94
CA GLY A 48 2.42 46.96 -10.27
C GLY A 48 2.77 47.60 -8.95
N GLU A 49 3.04 48.91 -8.97
CA GLU A 49 2.96 49.77 -7.80
C GLU A 49 1.49 49.88 -7.38
N ASP A 50 1.18 49.60 -6.11
CA ASP A 50 -0.07 50.07 -5.51
C ASP A 50 0.24 50.66 -4.13
N GLN A 51 0.07 51.99 -4.06
CA GLN A 51 0.14 52.79 -2.85
C GLN A 51 -1.27 52.91 -2.30
N GLY A 52 -1.44 52.58 -1.02
CA GLY A 52 -2.67 52.81 -0.27
C GLY A 52 -2.36 52.98 1.20
N GLU A 53 -2.13 54.23 1.59
CA GLU A 53 -2.19 54.72 2.97
C GLU A 53 -3.62 54.47 3.52
N ASP A 54 -3.79 54.03 4.77
CA ASP A 54 -3.85 54.92 5.94
C ASP A 54 -4.52 54.27 7.18
N GLN A 55 -3.99 54.64 8.33
CA GLN A 55 -4.61 54.76 9.68
C GLN A 55 -5.16 53.57 10.48
N GLY A 56 -4.64 53.48 11.72
CA GLY A 56 -5.48 53.40 12.92
C GLY A 56 -5.55 52.06 13.65
N ASP A 57 -4.69 51.87 14.65
CA ASP A 57 -5.12 51.91 16.06
C ASP A 57 -4.24 51.06 16.98
N GLU A 58 -3.88 51.72 18.08
CA GLU A 58 -3.08 51.27 19.20
C GLU A 58 -3.75 50.10 19.92
N ASN A 59 -3.01 49.01 20.13
CA ASN A 59 -3.24 48.15 21.28
C ASN A 59 -1.92 47.47 21.68
N GLU A 60 -1.30 48.04 22.72
CA GLU A 60 -0.24 47.43 23.49
C GLU A 60 -0.77 46.15 24.17
N GLN A 61 -0.43 44.99 23.60
CA GLN A 61 -0.35 43.75 24.36
C GLN A 61 1.10 43.27 24.36
N LEU A 62 1.68 43.28 25.56
CA LEU A 62 2.98 42.70 25.89
C LEU A 62 3.11 41.28 25.33
N SER A 63 3.80 41.16 24.19
CA SER A 63 4.35 39.89 23.73
C SER A 63 5.82 39.82 24.14
N CYS A 64 6.20 38.72 24.77
CA CYS A 64 7.57 38.43 25.17
C CYS A 64 8.50 38.56 23.95
N GLN A 65 9.38 39.56 23.96
CA GLN A 65 10.41 39.70 22.93
C GLN A 65 11.24 38.41 22.86
N PRO A 66 11.39 37.76 21.69
CA PRO A 66 12.31 36.64 21.56
C PRO A 66 13.72 37.19 21.76
N ALA A 67 14.40 36.70 22.80
CA ALA A 67 15.77 37.04 23.13
C ALA A 67 16.63 37.10 21.85
N ASN A 68 17.24 38.27 21.62
CA ASN A 68 18.17 38.54 20.53
C ASN A 68 19.16 37.38 20.37
N ARG A 69 18.90 36.49 19.39
CA ARG A 69 19.82 35.41 19.00
C ARG A 69 20.99 36.04 18.25
N SER A 70 21.85 36.72 19.00
CA SER A 70 23.08 37.30 18.48
C SER A 70 24.15 36.25 18.23
N TYR A 71 23.89 34.97 18.47
CA TYR A 71 24.85 33.88 18.33
C TYR A 71 24.28 32.72 17.50
N CYS A 72 25.15 32.12 16.69
CA CYS A 72 24.88 30.89 15.95
C CYS A 72 24.50 29.80 16.94
N MET A 73 23.36 29.16 16.70
CA MET A 73 22.81 28.09 17.55
C MET A 73 23.72 26.85 17.66
N TYR A 74 24.78 26.75 16.83
CA TYR A 74 25.68 25.59 16.77
C TYR A 74 27.08 25.86 17.29
N CYS A 75 27.67 26.99 16.90
CA CYS A 75 29.05 27.30 17.27
C CYS A 75 29.16 28.50 18.20
N PHE A 76 28.03 29.08 18.61
CA PHE A 76 27.95 30.27 19.45
C PHE A 76 28.80 31.44 18.94
N VAL A 77 29.07 31.47 17.63
CA VAL A 77 29.72 32.62 16.96
C VAL A 77 28.67 33.69 16.77
N LYS A 78 29.04 34.95 17.04
CA LYS A 78 28.11 36.07 16.90
C LYS A 78 27.58 36.15 15.46
N ILE A 79 26.27 36.04 15.28
CA ILE A 79 25.59 36.21 14.00
C ILE A 79 24.83 37.53 14.00
N HIS A 80 24.80 38.20 12.85
CA HIS A 80 24.06 39.44 12.72
C HIS A 80 22.55 39.13 12.77
N PRO A 81 21.82 39.61 13.79
CA PRO A 81 20.44 39.16 14.04
C PRO A 81 19.48 39.51 12.89
N THR A 82 19.72 40.61 12.17
CA THR A 82 18.85 41.05 11.07
C THR A 82 19.09 40.35 9.73
N ARG A 83 20.26 39.71 9.51
CA ARG A 83 20.62 39.11 8.21
C ARG A 83 20.47 37.59 8.18
N ASN A 84 20.11 36.96 9.29
CA ASN A 84 20.14 35.52 9.39
C ASN A 84 18.98 34.94 10.21
N LYS A 85 17.79 34.92 9.58
CA LYS A 85 16.57 34.36 10.16
C LYS A 85 16.71 32.89 10.61
N SER A 86 17.69 32.15 10.09
CA SER A 86 17.91 30.74 10.44
C SER A 86 18.56 30.53 11.82
N GLY A 87 19.22 31.55 12.38
CA GLY A 87 20.02 31.39 13.60
C GLY A 87 21.32 30.59 13.41
N ILE A 88 21.78 30.35 12.18
CA ILE A 88 22.92 29.48 11.85
C ILE A 88 23.94 30.24 11.00
N CYS A 89 25.20 30.42 11.44
CA CYS A 89 26.21 31.15 10.66
C CYS A 89 26.55 30.44 9.32
N GLN A 90 27.05 31.17 8.32
CA GLN A 90 27.37 30.59 7.01
C GLN A 90 28.37 29.42 7.08
N LYS A 91 29.36 29.48 7.99
CA LYS A 91 30.29 28.35 8.22
C LYS A 91 29.55 27.09 8.68
N CYS A 92 28.64 27.19 9.65
CA CYS A 92 27.81 26.07 10.08
C CYS A 92 26.79 25.62 9.03
N LYS A 93 26.34 26.54 8.16
CA LYS A 93 25.44 26.21 7.04
C LYS A 93 26.17 25.39 5.96
N LYS A 94 27.41 25.76 5.60
CA LYS A 94 28.28 24.97 4.69
C LYS A 94 28.64 23.60 5.28
N ARG A 95 29.07 23.56 6.56
CA ARG A 95 29.36 22.29 7.29
C ARG A 95 28.16 21.32 7.35
N LYS A 96 26.93 21.84 7.29
CA LYS A 96 25.71 21.03 7.43
C LYS A 96 25.37 20.19 6.21
N PHE A 97 25.79 20.59 5.00
CA PHE A 97 25.29 19.99 3.76
C PHE A 97 26.33 19.24 2.93
N GLU A 98 27.63 19.49 3.12
CA GLU A 98 28.60 19.06 2.11
C GLU A 98 29.30 17.71 2.34
N ASN A 99 29.35 17.12 3.55
CA ASN A 99 30.10 15.86 3.75
C ASN A 99 29.57 15.01 4.92
N CYS A 100 28.45 14.32 4.73
CA CYS A 100 28.15 13.16 5.58
C CYS A 100 28.19 11.93 4.67
N SER A 101 29.33 11.27 4.58
CA SER A 101 29.41 9.99 3.87
C SER A 101 28.59 8.97 4.66
N SER A 102 27.52 8.47 4.04
CA SER A 102 26.87 7.26 4.52
C SER A 102 27.89 6.13 4.52
N PHE A 103 27.86 5.28 5.54
CA PHE A 103 28.72 4.10 5.63
C PHE A 103 27.84 2.85 5.73
N THR A 104 28.36 1.72 5.26
CA THR A 104 27.63 0.44 5.34
C THR A 104 27.79 -0.21 6.70
N PHE A 105 26.94 -1.19 7.02
CA PHE A 105 27.07 -1.99 8.25
C PHE A 105 28.45 -2.65 8.34
N ALA A 106 28.97 -3.19 7.23
CA ALA A 106 30.30 -3.79 7.16
C ALA A 106 31.40 -2.77 7.43
N GLU A 107 31.36 -1.62 6.78
CA GLU A 107 32.34 -0.55 7.00
C GLU A 107 32.30 -0.07 8.45
N GLY A 108 31.12 0.18 8.98
CA GLY A 108 30.92 0.64 10.36
C GLY A 108 31.38 -0.38 11.39
N SER A 109 31.00 -1.65 11.21
CA SER A 109 31.41 -2.74 12.10
C SER A 109 32.91 -2.92 12.11
N LYS A 110 33.52 -2.93 10.91
CA LYS A 110 34.96 -3.02 10.76
C LYS A 110 35.64 -1.86 11.48
N ARG A 111 35.20 -0.62 11.21
CA ARG A 111 35.85 0.56 11.78
C ARG A 111 35.69 0.66 13.30
N ALA A 112 34.51 0.35 13.83
CA ALA A 112 34.25 0.30 15.26
C ALA A 112 35.11 -0.76 15.98
N LEU A 113 35.54 -1.81 15.27
CA LEU A 113 36.34 -2.91 15.80
C LEU A 113 37.81 -2.91 15.32
N LEU A 114 38.26 -1.86 14.61
CA LEU A 114 39.60 -1.77 14.03
C LEU A 114 40.72 -1.94 15.07
N GLN A 115 40.47 -1.55 16.33
CA GLN A 115 41.46 -1.69 17.41
C GLN A 115 41.70 -3.14 17.84
N ALA A 116 40.85 -4.09 17.43
CA ALA A 116 40.89 -5.47 17.90
C ALA A 116 41.36 -6.48 16.83
N ASN A 117 41.98 -6.02 15.74
CA ASN A 117 42.53 -6.88 14.66
C ASN A 117 41.52 -7.84 14.01
N PHE A 118 40.23 -7.55 14.05
CA PHE A 118 39.22 -8.34 13.34
C PHE A 118 39.33 -8.13 11.82
N ASP A 119 39.22 -9.21 11.06
CA ASP A 119 38.94 -9.08 9.63
C ASP A 119 37.51 -8.56 9.40
N SER A 120 37.22 -8.09 8.18
CA SER A 120 35.92 -7.50 7.86
C SER A 120 34.74 -8.44 8.17
N ASN A 121 34.89 -9.75 7.93
CA ASN A 121 33.83 -10.72 8.13
C ASN A 121 33.61 -11.01 9.61
N GLN A 122 34.69 -11.14 10.37
CA GLN A 122 34.62 -11.33 11.82
C GLN A 122 34.00 -10.12 12.51
N ALA A 123 34.33 -8.90 12.08
CA ALA A 123 33.74 -7.69 12.63
C ALA A 123 32.22 -7.62 12.40
N ILE A 124 31.77 -7.98 11.19
CA ILE A 124 30.34 -8.09 10.85
C ILE A 124 29.66 -9.15 11.72
N GLN A 125 30.25 -10.35 11.79
CA GLN A 125 29.71 -11.44 12.60
C GLN A 125 29.62 -11.06 14.08
N TYR A 126 30.64 -10.40 14.62
CA TYR A 126 30.65 -9.94 16.00
C TYR A 126 29.56 -8.89 16.26
N ALA A 127 29.42 -7.89 15.37
CA ALA A 127 28.35 -6.90 15.48
C ALA A 127 26.97 -7.54 15.38
N MET A 128 26.77 -8.50 14.46
CA MET A 128 25.51 -9.24 14.32
C MET A 128 25.21 -10.12 15.55
N LEU A 129 26.18 -10.91 16.02
CA LEU A 129 26.04 -11.77 17.20
C LEU A 129 25.80 -10.96 18.48
N GLY A 130 26.50 -9.83 18.61
CA GLY A 130 26.32 -8.87 19.71
C GLY A 130 25.04 -8.05 19.61
N LYS A 131 24.28 -8.19 18.51
CA LYS A 131 23.07 -7.40 18.23
C LYS A 131 23.37 -5.90 18.33
N CYS A 132 24.46 -5.50 17.71
CA CYS A 132 24.96 -4.14 17.73
C CYS A 132 24.76 -3.44 16.39
N GLN A 133 24.40 -2.16 16.48
CA GLN A 133 24.37 -1.23 15.38
C GLN A 133 25.68 -0.42 15.37
N PRO A 134 26.42 -0.41 14.26
CA PRO A 134 27.51 0.53 14.07
C PRO A 134 27.01 1.97 14.00
N VAL A 135 27.64 2.82 14.81
CA VAL A 135 27.30 4.24 14.96
C VAL A 135 28.57 5.07 14.83
N LYS A 136 28.51 6.09 13.97
CA LYS A 136 29.52 7.14 13.85
C LYS A 136 29.05 8.37 14.61
N LEU A 137 29.81 8.77 15.62
CA LEU A 137 29.64 9.98 16.41
C LEU A 137 30.69 11.00 15.97
N GLU A 138 30.27 12.15 15.46
CA GLU A 138 31.18 13.22 15.08
C GLU A 138 31.00 14.38 16.06
N PHE A 139 32.04 14.76 16.79
CA PHE A 139 32.00 15.88 17.72
C PHE A 139 32.70 17.09 17.11
N PHE A 140 32.03 18.23 17.11
CA PHE A 140 32.58 19.47 16.55
C PHE A 140 33.19 20.31 17.67
N LYS A 141 34.50 20.56 17.60
CA LYS A 141 35.15 21.48 18.52
C LYS A 141 34.70 22.90 18.20
N GLN A 142 34.22 23.64 19.21
CA GLN A 142 33.83 25.04 19.04
C GLN A 142 35.00 25.82 18.42
N GLN A 143 34.73 26.49 17.30
CA GLN A 143 35.67 27.34 16.56
C GLN A 143 36.81 26.63 15.82
N SER A 144 36.95 25.30 15.89
CA SER A 144 37.88 24.55 15.03
C SER A 144 37.20 23.96 13.81
N GLU A 145 37.98 23.68 12.76
CA GLU A 145 37.60 22.79 11.65
C GLU A 145 37.77 21.31 12.02
N ASP A 146 38.43 21.03 13.14
CA ASP A 146 38.61 19.66 13.63
C ASP A 146 37.27 19.02 13.99
N VAL A 147 37.06 17.84 13.39
CA VAL A 147 35.98 16.92 13.73
C VAL A 147 36.62 15.75 14.46
N VAL A 148 36.17 15.48 15.68
CA VAL A 148 36.56 14.25 16.38
C VAL A 148 35.53 13.19 16.02
N GLU A 149 35.97 12.20 15.25
CA GLU A 149 35.13 11.07 14.87
C GLU A 149 35.35 9.89 15.82
N MET A 150 34.25 9.30 16.27
CA MET A 150 34.23 8.08 17.06
C MET A 150 33.27 7.10 16.41
N GLU A 151 33.77 5.98 15.94
CA GLU A 151 32.96 4.88 15.42
C GLU A 151 32.87 3.80 16.50
N CYS A 152 31.66 3.39 16.84
CA CYS A 152 31.40 2.44 17.91
C CYS A 152 30.27 1.48 17.56
N LEU A 153 30.21 0.38 18.29
CA LEU A 153 29.08 -0.54 18.28
C LEU A 153 28.19 -0.21 19.47
N LEU A 154 26.95 0.19 19.21
CA LEU A 154 25.93 0.28 20.24
C LEU A 154 25.05 -0.96 20.18
N SER A 155 24.68 -1.53 21.32
CA SER A 155 23.60 -2.54 21.30
C SER A 155 22.36 -1.93 20.64
N ASN A 156 21.56 -2.74 19.96
CA ASN A 156 20.36 -2.24 19.29
C ASN A 156 19.45 -1.47 20.27
N GLU A 157 19.30 -1.94 21.51
CA GLU A 157 18.58 -1.22 22.56
C GLU A 157 19.19 0.16 22.87
N ALA A 158 20.52 0.24 23.03
CA ALA A 158 21.20 1.51 23.28
C ALA A 158 21.11 2.46 22.08
N ALA A 159 21.19 1.94 20.85
CA ALA A 159 20.97 2.69 19.62
C ALA A 159 19.54 3.24 19.56
N LEU A 160 18.54 2.42 19.89
CA LEU A 160 17.13 2.81 19.95
C LEU A 160 16.89 3.90 21.02
N LYS A 161 17.50 3.75 22.20
CA LYS A 161 17.41 4.72 23.28
C LYS A 161 18.10 6.04 22.92
N LEU A 162 19.31 5.98 22.37
CA LEU A 162 20.06 7.14 21.90
C LEU A 162 19.28 7.90 20.84
N SER A 163 18.69 7.20 19.87
CA SER A 163 17.96 7.84 18.79
C SER A 163 16.65 8.48 19.27
N SER A 164 15.97 7.88 20.25
CA SER A 164 14.74 8.45 20.84
C SER A 164 15.02 9.67 21.73
N SER A 165 16.22 9.73 22.31
CA SER A 165 16.63 10.79 23.23
C SER A 165 17.19 12.02 22.51
N ILE A 166 17.58 11.91 21.24
CA ILE A 166 18.17 13.00 20.47
C ILE A 166 17.23 13.38 19.32
N PRO A 167 16.83 14.66 19.17
CA PRO A 167 16.01 15.08 18.03
C PRO A 167 16.85 15.04 16.74
N PHE A 168 16.50 14.17 15.79
CA PHE A 168 17.14 14.10 14.48
C PHE A 168 16.51 15.10 13.51
N LYS A 169 17.34 15.77 12.71
CA LYS A 169 16.92 16.70 11.65
C LYS A 169 16.92 16.05 10.26
N SER A 170 17.57 14.89 10.11
CA SER A 170 17.57 14.01 8.94
C SER A 170 18.01 12.60 9.35
N ASP A 171 17.97 11.65 8.41
CA ASP A 171 18.27 10.21 8.53
C ASP A 171 19.61 9.89 9.22
N LEU A 172 20.53 10.85 9.29
CA LEU A 172 21.90 10.66 9.81
C LEU A 172 22.38 11.81 10.73
N VAL A 173 21.52 12.76 11.12
CA VAL A 173 21.99 13.99 11.79
C VAL A 173 21.11 14.43 12.95
N SER A 174 21.65 14.25 14.16
CA SER A 174 21.23 14.90 15.42
C SER A 174 21.23 16.44 15.29
N GLY A 175 20.15 17.09 15.74
CA GLY A 175 19.93 18.51 15.53
C GLY A 175 20.27 19.45 16.68
N VAL A 176 20.61 18.92 17.86
CA VAL A 176 20.59 19.66 19.15
C VAL A 176 21.95 19.74 19.84
N ILE A 177 22.82 18.76 19.62
CA ILE A 177 24.16 18.72 20.21
C ILE A 177 25.15 19.26 19.15
N PRO A 178 26.28 19.89 19.51
CA PRO A 178 27.43 20.07 18.62
C PRO A 178 28.10 18.71 18.29
N SER A 179 27.28 17.69 18.03
CA SER A 179 27.67 16.38 17.56
C SER A 179 26.68 15.85 16.53
N ARG A 180 27.20 15.13 15.54
CA ARG A 180 26.44 14.35 14.58
C ARG A 180 26.44 12.89 15.02
N VAL A 181 25.30 12.23 14.88
CA VAL A 181 25.13 10.80 15.15
C VAL A 181 24.61 10.18 13.86
N SER A 182 25.42 9.37 13.21
CA SER A 182 25.09 8.67 11.96
C SER A 182 25.07 7.17 12.22
N PHE A 183 24.00 6.49 11.81
CA PHE A 183 23.90 5.03 11.90
C PHE A 183 24.36 4.41 10.57
N SER A 184 24.98 3.22 10.62
CA SER A 184 25.31 2.52 9.38
C SER A 184 24.04 2.15 8.60
N THR A 185 24.11 2.25 7.28
CA THR A 185 23.06 1.74 6.40
C THR A 185 23.13 0.21 6.32
N GLU A 186 21.98 -0.47 6.24
CA GLU A 186 21.94 -1.93 6.10
C GLU A 186 22.73 -2.38 4.87
N ASP A 187 23.72 -3.26 5.08
CA ASP A 187 24.30 -4.02 3.98
C ASP A 187 23.30 -5.09 3.55
N LYS A 188 23.06 -5.21 2.24
CA LYS A 188 22.27 -6.28 1.62
C LYS A 188 22.96 -7.66 1.70
N THR A 189 23.79 -7.91 2.72
CA THR A 189 24.52 -9.16 2.89
C THR A 189 23.56 -10.27 3.31
N LYS A 190 23.45 -11.29 2.46
CA LYS A 190 22.72 -12.53 2.68
C LYS A 190 23.06 -13.10 4.06
N LEU A 191 22.10 -13.04 4.99
CA LEU A 191 22.17 -13.71 6.29
C LEU A 191 22.36 -15.22 6.09
N LEU A 192 23.49 -15.74 6.56
CA LEU A 192 23.72 -17.16 6.79
C LEU A 192 22.83 -17.60 7.96
N THR A 193 21.65 -18.12 7.66
CA THR A 193 20.75 -18.75 8.64
C THR A 193 21.43 -19.95 9.27
N THR A 194 21.84 -19.81 10.53
CA THR A 194 22.21 -20.93 11.39
C THR A 194 21.02 -21.21 12.31
N ASN A 195 20.42 -22.39 12.19
CA ASN A 195 19.32 -22.87 13.02
C ASN A 195 19.72 -22.90 14.50
N ASN A 196 18.93 -22.28 15.39
CA ASN A 196 18.86 -22.67 16.79
C ASN A 196 17.58 -22.17 17.49
N ASN A 197 16.94 -23.10 18.22
CA ASN A 197 15.68 -22.97 18.96
C ASN A 197 15.83 -22.17 20.25
N ASN A 198 15.50 -20.87 20.26
CA ASN A 198 15.24 -20.10 21.49
C ASN A 198 14.17 -19.02 21.25
N ASN A 199 12.89 -19.37 21.44
CA ASN A 199 11.73 -18.56 21.00
C ASN A 199 11.50 -17.22 21.72
N ILE A 200 12.06 -16.99 22.91
CA ILE A 200 11.80 -15.74 23.68
C ILE A 200 12.84 -14.65 23.38
N GLN A 201 14.09 -15.02 23.08
CA GLN A 201 15.15 -14.06 22.72
C GLN A 201 15.07 -13.55 21.27
N ASP A 202 14.23 -14.18 20.46
CA ASP A 202 14.08 -13.86 19.04
C ASP A 202 13.16 -12.64 18.84
N GLN A 203 12.05 -12.54 19.59
CA GLN A 203 11.08 -11.46 19.44
C GLN A 203 11.67 -10.05 19.63
N SER A 204 12.53 -9.86 20.64
CA SER A 204 13.15 -8.55 20.90
C SER A 204 14.08 -8.09 19.77
N ASN A 205 14.68 -9.02 19.02
CA ASN A 205 15.53 -8.68 17.88
C ASN A 205 14.72 -8.15 16.72
N HIS A 206 13.57 -8.78 16.47
CA HIS A 206 12.75 -8.45 15.32
C HIS A 206 12.08 -7.10 15.44
N GLU A 207 11.65 -6.74 16.64
CA GLU A 207 11.16 -5.39 16.94
C GLU A 207 12.26 -4.35 16.71
N ALA A 208 13.49 -4.61 17.16
CA ALA A 208 14.60 -3.69 16.94
C ALA A 208 14.96 -3.53 15.45
N VAL A 209 14.97 -4.62 14.68
CA VAL A 209 15.21 -4.60 13.23
C VAL A 209 14.09 -3.84 12.51
N PHE A 210 12.82 -4.08 12.87
CA PHE A 210 11.66 -3.37 12.35
C PHE A 210 11.76 -1.86 12.60
N GLN A 211 12.02 -1.47 13.84
CA GLN A 211 12.16 -0.07 14.22
C GLN A 211 13.31 0.59 13.45
N MET A 212 14.42 -0.12 13.27
CA MET A 212 15.57 0.37 12.51
C MET A 212 15.26 0.52 11.01
N SER A 213 14.56 -0.44 10.39
CA SER A 213 14.19 -0.38 8.97
C SER A 213 13.29 0.82 8.68
N ILE A 214 12.28 1.06 9.53
CA ILE A 214 11.39 2.22 9.40
C ILE A 214 12.15 3.53 9.62
N ARG A 215 13.03 3.62 10.64
CA ARG A 215 13.80 4.84 10.90
C ARG A 215 14.75 5.20 9.77
N ASN A 216 15.28 4.21 9.07
CA ASN A 216 16.16 4.39 7.93
C ASN A 216 15.39 4.50 6.59
N SER A 217 14.06 4.54 6.64
CA SER A 217 13.18 4.70 5.47
C SER A 217 12.93 6.18 5.16
N ALA A 218 12.25 6.45 4.04
CA ALA A 218 11.77 7.78 3.69
C ALA A 218 10.68 8.32 4.65
N VAL A 219 10.17 7.49 5.57
CA VAL A 219 9.04 7.78 6.45
C VAL A 219 9.32 7.41 7.92
N PRO A 220 10.33 8.01 8.56
CA PRO A 220 10.77 7.63 9.91
C PRO A 220 9.72 7.87 11.00
N SER A 221 8.69 8.69 10.73
CA SER A 221 7.63 8.98 11.70
C SER A 221 6.43 8.01 11.64
N LEU A 222 6.46 7.01 10.75
CA LEU A 222 5.35 6.08 10.51
C LEU A 222 4.86 5.38 11.79
N ILE A 223 5.77 4.76 12.54
CA ILE A 223 5.41 4.01 13.77
C ILE A 223 4.83 4.95 14.83
N ASN A 224 5.36 6.16 14.97
CA ASN A 224 4.88 7.13 15.96
C ASN A 224 3.47 7.66 15.61
N LYS A 225 3.11 7.69 14.32
CA LYS A 225 1.83 8.23 13.84
C LYS A 225 0.73 7.17 13.76
N LEU A 226 1.07 5.90 13.51
CA LEU A 226 0.09 4.81 13.34
C LEU A 226 0.06 3.78 14.47
N GLY A 227 1.17 3.63 15.22
CA GLY A 227 1.28 2.67 16.30
C GLY A 227 0.50 3.08 17.57
N PRO A 228 0.51 2.23 18.62
CA PRO A 228 1.37 1.05 18.78
C PRO A 228 0.90 -0.19 18.02
N TYR A 229 1.86 -1.06 17.70
CA TYR A 229 1.67 -2.32 16.97
C TYR A 229 1.89 -3.53 17.87
N LYS A 230 1.22 -4.64 17.57
CA LYS A 230 1.49 -5.96 18.16
C LYS A 230 1.35 -7.08 17.15
N MET A 231 1.99 -8.22 17.43
CA MET A 231 1.75 -9.44 16.66
C MET A 231 0.33 -9.96 16.90
N ILE A 232 -0.22 -10.64 15.89
CA ILE A 232 -1.54 -11.28 16.00
C ILE A 232 -1.52 -12.30 17.15
N GLY A 233 -2.33 -12.04 18.17
CA GLY A 233 -2.52 -12.93 19.32
C GLY A 233 -3.58 -14.01 19.08
N LYS A 234 -3.75 -14.90 20.07
CA LYS A 234 -4.75 -15.98 20.03
C LYS A 234 -6.18 -15.47 19.89
N ASP A 235 -6.51 -14.35 20.53
CA ASP A 235 -7.88 -13.82 20.53
C ASP A 235 -8.29 -13.37 19.12
N ILE A 236 -7.41 -12.63 18.43
CA ILE A 236 -7.65 -12.25 17.03
C ILE A 236 -7.59 -13.45 16.11
N LEU A 237 -6.71 -14.42 16.35
CA LEU A 237 -6.71 -15.64 15.57
C LEU A 237 -8.04 -16.41 15.69
N ASN A 238 -8.65 -16.45 16.87
CA ASN A 238 -9.97 -17.04 17.07
C ASN A 238 -11.05 -16.31 16.26
N VAL A 239 -10.98 -14.98 16.19
CA VAL A 239 -11.85 -14.17 15.32
C VAL A 239 -11.62 -14.53 13.85
N LEU A 240 -10.36 -14.60 13.40
CA LEU A 240 -10.02 -14.90 12.00
C LEU A 240 -10.35 -16.34 11.57
N ASN A 241 -10.36 -17.29 12.51
CA ASN A 241 -10.71 -18.69 12.28
C ASN A 241 -12.17 -19.02 12.67
N PHE A 242 -12.97 -18.02 13.02
CA PHE A 242 -14.39 -18.23 13.33
C PHE A 242 -15.13 -18.90 12.16
N ASP A 243 -16.09 -19.78 12.47
CA ASP A 243 -16.94 -20.39 11.47
C ASP A 243 -18.01 -19.40 10.98
N TYR A 244 -17.66 -18.62 9.97
CA TYR A 244 -18.54 -17.61 9.38
C TYR A 244 -19.80 -18.17 8.72
N ARG A 245 -19.99 -19.50 8.62
CA ARG A 245 -21.29 -20.07 8.26
C ARG A 245 -22.34 -19.82 9.35
N GLN A 246 -21.91 -19.71 10.61
CA GLN A 246 -22.78 -19.44 11.74
C GLN A 246 -23.23 -17.98 11.78
N ASN A 247 -22.33 -17.05 11.45
CA ASN A 247 -22.67 -15.63 11.36
C ASN A 247 -21.88 -14.93 10.23
N PRO A 248 -22.40 -14.98 8.99
CA PRO A 248 -21.76 -14.34 7.83
C PRO A 248 -21.54 -12.83 7.95
N ARG A 249 -22.29 -12.16 8.84
CA ARG A 249 -22.20 -10.71 9.03
C ARG A 249 -20.86 -10.31 9.65
N LEU A 250 -20.31 -11.13 10.54
CA LEU A 250 -19.05 -10.82 11.21
C LEU A 250 -17.86 -10.74 10.24
N LEU A 251 -17.98 -11.28 9.03
CA LEU A 251 -16.91 -11.24 8.04
C LEU A 251 -16.53 -9.80 7.64
N SER A 252 -17.47 -8.84 7.72
CA SER A 252 -17.17 -7.43 7.42
C SER A 252 -16.21 -6.77 8.41
N LEU A 253 -15.98 -7.37 9.57
CA LEU A 253 -15.05 -6.86 10.59
C LEU A 253 -13.59 -7.17 10.24
N ILE A 254 -13.36 -8.21 9.44
CA ILE A 254 -12.00 -8.72 9.22
C ILE A 254 -11.10 -7.73 8.49
N PRO A 255 -11.52 -7.08 7.39
CA PRO A 255 -10.64 -6.14 6.69
C PRO A 255 -10.10 -5.01 7.58
N SER A 256 -10.90 -4.49 8.51
CA SER A 256 -10.50 -3.36 9.36
C SER A 256 -9.50 -3.71 10.46
N VAL A 257 -9.38 -5.00 10.82
CA VAL A 257 -8.28 -5.49 11.68
C VAL A 257 -6.91 -5.19 11.04
N PHE A 258 -6.85 -5.20 9.70
CA PHE A 258 -5.60 -5.05 8.94
C PHE A 258 -5.38 -3.63 8.39
N ASP A 259 -6.23 -2.66 8.74
CA ASP A 259 -6.08 -1.28 8.29
C ASP A 259 -4.82 -0.64 8.89
N GLY A 260 -3.80 -0.43 8.06
CA GLY A 260 -2.50 0.06 8.50
C GLY A 260 -1.65 -1.00 9.22
N ALA A 261 -2.00 -2.29 9.10
CA ALA A 261 -1.15 -3.38 9.57
C ALA A 261 0.14 -3.48 8.76
N ILE A 262 1.17 -4.06 9.36
CA ILE A 262 2.50 -4.19 8.77
C ILE A 262 2.81 -5.66 8.53
N ILE A 263 3.23 -5.97 7.30
CA ILE A 263 3.82 -7.25 6.95
C ILE A 263 5.33 -7.04 6.94
N GLN A 264 6.03 -7.76 7.80
CA GLN A 264 7.48 -7.69 7.92
C GLN A 264 8.12 -9.01 7.49
N ASP A 265 9.08 -8.91 6.58
CA ASP A 265 10.03 -9.97 6.25
C ASP A 265 11.45 -9.43 6.54
N ASN A 266 12.47 -10.29 6.50
CA ASN A 266 13.88 -9.92 6.65
C ASN A 266 14.36 -8.91 5.59
N TYR A 267 13.64 -8.75 4.48
CA TYR A 267 14.10 -7.98 3.32
C TYR A 267 13.27 -6.74 2.97
N PHE A 268 12.06 -6.63 3.50
CA PHE A 268 11.17 -5.51 3.26
C PHE A 268 10.12 -5.40 4.36
N THR A 269 9.54 -4.22 4.46
CA THR A 269 8.45 -3.90 5.38
C THR A 269 7.32 -3.32 4.55
N LEU A 270 6.14 -3.90 4.65
CA LEU A 270 4.98 -3.51 3.86
C LEU A 270 3.89 -2.96 4.77
N LEU A 271 3.36 -1.78 4.48
CA LEU A 271 2.15 -1.29 5.13
C LEU A 271 0.92 -1.66 4.29
N ILE A 272 -0.07 -2.32 4.91
CA ILE A 272 -1.37 -2.60 4.29
C ILE A 272 -2.21 -1.33 4.33
N LEU A 273 -2.67 -0.89 3.15
CA LEU A 273 -3.57 0.26 3.02
C LEU A 273 -5.01 -0.15 2.77
N THR A 274 -5.26 -1.24 2.05
CA THR A 274 -6.60 -1.72 1.73
C THR A 274 -6.59 -3.23 1.57
N SER A 275 -7.58 -3.87 2.18
CA SER A 275 -7.74 -5.32 2.13
C SER A 275 -9.18 -5.72 1.82
N GLU A 276 -9.34 -6.87 1.16
CA GLU A 276 -10.61 -7.47 0.78
C GLU A 276 -10.70 -8.90 1.33
N VAL A 277 -11.78 -9.22 2.05
CA VAL A 277 -11.95 -10.56 2.65
C VAL A 277 -12.83 -11.45 1.76
N TYR A 278 -12.46 -12.72 1.69
CA TYR A 278 -13.14 -13.78 0.95
C TYR A 278 -13.33 -14.97 1.88
N SER A 279 -14.56 -15.40 2.09
CA SER A 279 -14.81 -16.64 2.84
C SER A 279 -14.34 -17.84 2.02
N ARG A 280 -13.80 -18.86 2.66
CA ARG A 280 -13.52 -20.15 2.00
C ARG A 280 -14.77 -20.98 1.76
N SER A 281 -15.89 -20.63 2.40
CA SER A 281 -17.16 -21.32 2.20
C SER A 281 -18.00 -20.66 1.10
N ASN A 282 -18.24 -21.41 0.01
CA ASN A 282 -19.10 -20.96 -1.09
C ASN A 282 -20.56 -20.67 -0.67
N ASN A 283 -21.01 -21.22 0.47
CA ASN A 283 -22.33 -20.93 1.04
C ASN A 283 -22.40 -19.53 1.66
N VAL A 284 -21.25 -18.98 2.07
CA VAL A 284 -21.13 -17.65 2.66
C VAL A 284 -20.76 -16.64 1.57
N ASP A 285 -19.79 -16.98 0.74
CA ASP A 285 -19.26 -16.12 -0.32
C ASP A 285 -19.20 -16.87 -1.64
N SER A 286 -20.00 -16.44 -2.62
CA SER A 286 -19.97 -17.00 -3.98
C SER A 286 -18.62 -16.83 -4.70
N HIS A 287 -17.73 -16.01 -4.13
CA HIS A 287 -16.40 -15.72 -4.65
C HIS A 287 -15.31 -16.42 -3.85
N SER A 288 -15.67 -17.45 -3.06
CA SER A 288 -14.72 -18.26 -2.32
C SER A 288 -13.67 -18.86 -3.26
N GLU A 289 -12.39 -18.63 -2.98
CA GLU A 289 -11.32 -19.32 -3.69
C GLU A 289 -11.25 -20.78 -3.21
N SER A 290 -11.27 -21.73 -4.15
CA SER A 290 -11.29 -23.17 -3.86
C SER A 290 -9.93 -23.79 -3.59
N THR A 291 -8.86 -22.99 -3.54
CA THR A 291 -7.49 -23.51 -3.51
C THR A 291 -6.91 -23.60 -2.10
N GLU A 292 -6.18 -24.68 -1.86
CA GLU A 292 -5.53 -24.97 -0.57
C GLU A 292 -4.20 -24.23 -0.37
N PHE A 293 -3.63 -23.59 -1.39
CA PHE A 293 -2.28 -23.00 -1.32
C PHE A 293 -2.09 -21.93 -0.23
N SER A 294 -3.14 -21.20 0.11
CA SER A 294 -3.12 -20.18 1.17
C SER A 294 -3.61 -20.71 2.51
N LEU A 295 -3.81 -22.02 2.67
CA LEU A 295 -4.11 -22.58 3.98
C LEU A 295 -2.86 -22.50 4.85
N PRO A 296 -3.00 -22.18 6.14
CA PRO A 296 -1.92 -22.35 7.08
C PRO A 296 -1.58 -23.85 7.23
N ASN A 297 -0.35 -24.15 7.65
CA ASN A 297 0.06 -25.55 7.89
C ASN A 297 -0.69 -26.13 9.09
N GLU A 298 -0.90 -25.30 10.11
CA GLU A 298 -1.65 -25.65 11.32
C GLU A 298 -2.88 -24.74 11.48
N PRO A 299 -3.98 -25.22 12.09
CA PRO A 299 -5.17 -24.40 12.31
C PRO A 299 -4.94 -23.16 13.17
N GLU A 300 -3.94 -23.23 14.06
CA GLU A 300 -3.54 -22.16 14.97
C GLU A 300 -2.53 -21.18 14.33
N GLU A 301 -2.33 -21.26 13.02
CA GLU A 301 -1.43 -20.40 12.27
C GLU A 301 -2.17 -19.55 11.23
N ILE A 302 -1.46 -18.53 10.75
CA ILE A 302 -1.87 -17.70 9.63
C ILE A 302 -0.81 -17.85 8.55
N SER A 303 -1.23 -18.07 7.31
CA SER A 303 -0.32 -17.99 6.16
C SER A 303 -0.27 -16.56 5.65
N CYS A 304 0.90 -16.12 5.19
CA CYS A 304 1.05 -14.88 4.46
C CYS A 304 2.01 -15.15 3.29
N GLY A 305 1.55 -14.91 2.07
CA GLY A 305 2.25 -15.36 0.87
C GLY A 305 1.86 -14.60 -0.38
N ILE A 306 2.72 -14.69 -1.40
CA ILE A 306 2.40 -14.28 -2.76
C ILE A 306 2.02 -15.54 -3.54
N TYR A 307 0.79 -15.58 -4.05
CA TYR A 307 0.24 -16.74 -4.75
C TYR A 307 -0.18 -16.35 -6.16
N LEU A 308 0.16 -17.17 -7.15
CA LEU A 308 -0.37 -17.02 -8.50
C LEU A 308 -1.85 -17.41 -8.50
N LYS A 309 -2.72 -16.48 -8.90
CA LYS A 309 -4.17 -16.65 -8.94
C LYS A 309 -4.77 -15.97 -10.15
N SER A 310 -5.80 -16.58 -10.73
CA SER A 310 -6.57 -15.92 -11.79
C SER A 310 -7.25 -14.65 -11.27
N ASP A 311 -7.25 -13.60 -12.08
CA ASP A 311 -8.04 -12.39 -11.86
C ASP A 311 -9.17 -12.28 -12.91
N GLY A 312 -9.88 -13.39 -13.13
CA GLY A 312 -10.87 -13.49 -14.21
C GLY A 312 -10.26 -13.69 -15.60
N GLY A 313 -8.97 -14.03 -15.64
CA GLY A 313 -8.17 -14.25 -16.85
C GLY A 313 -6.79 -14.80 -16.49
N VAL A 314 -5.74 -14.10 -16.94
CA VAL A 314 -4.33 -14.44 -16.68
C VAL A 314 -4.06 -14.51 -15.17
N GLU A 315 -3.22 -15.46 -14.76
CA GLU A 315 -2.76 -15.53 -13.37
C GLU A 315 -1.86 -14.35 -13.04
N VAL A 316 -2.13 -13.71 -11.91
CA VAL A 316 -1.32 -12.64 -11.36
C VAL A 316 -0.84 -13.04 -9.96
N PRO A 317 0.37 -12.60 -9.55
CA PRO A 317 0.82 -12.79 -8.19
C PRO A 317 -0.04 -11.93 -7.25
N LYS A 318 -0.76 -12.55 -6.33
CA LYS A 318 -1.60 -11.87 -5.33
C LYS A 318 -1.00 -12.04 -3.94
N LEU A 319 -0.92 -10.97 -3.15
CA LEU A 319 -0.54 -11.05 -1.75
C LEU A 319 -1.77 -11.39 -0.91
N ILE A 320 -1.73 -12.56 -0.26
CA ILE A 320 -2.85 -13.12 0.50
C ILE A 320 -2.39 -13.46 1.91
N ILE A 321 -3.20 -13.05 2.89
CA ILE A 321 -3.14 -13.56 4.26
C ILE A 321 -4.27 -14.59 4.39
N GLY A 322 -3.93 -15.85 4.61
CA GLY A 322 -4.90 -16.95 4.64
C GLY A 322 -5.02 -17.59 6.01
N THR A 323 -6.25 -17.89 6.41
CA THR A 323 -6.58 -18.67 7.61
C THR A 323 -7.35 -19.93 7.21
N THR A 324 -7.83 -20.70 8.19
CA THR A 324 -8.62 -21.91 7.91
C THR A 324 -10.01 -21.60 7.34
N THR A 325 -10.58 -20.42 7.62
CA THR A 325 -11.95 -20.08 7.20
C THR A 325 -12.04 -18.96 6.17
N LEU A 326 -10.99 -18.16 5.97
CA LEU A 326 -11.00 -17.05 5.03
C LEU A 326 -9.64 -16.82 4.33
N ASN A 327 -9.70 -16.03 3.27
CA ASN A 327 -8.55 -15.38 2.64
C ASN A 327 -8.75 -13.87 2.72
N LEU A 328 -7.68 -13.15 3.03
CA LEU A 328 -7.62 -11.70 2.95
C LEU A 328 -6.67 -11.31 1.83
N LEU A 329 -7.22 -10.70 0.78
CA LEU A 329 -6.48 -10.19 -0.36
C LEU A 329 -6.01 -8.76 -0.07
N ILE A 330 -4.72 -8.50 -0.22
CA ILE A 330 -4.16 -7.16 -0.09
C ILE A 330 -4.19 -6.47 -1.45
N VAL A 331 -5.11 -5.52 -1.62
CA VAL A 331 -5.33 -4.78 -2.89
C VAL A 331 -4.70 -3.40 -2.90
N SER A 332 -4.24 -2.89 -1.75
CA SER A 332 -3.37 -1.73 -1.70
C SER A 332 -2.38 -1.83 -0.55
N SER A 333 -1.13 -1.50 -0.85
CA SER A 333 -0.05 -1.51 0.13
C SER A 333 1.09 -0.58 -0.28
N VAL A 334 1.98 -0.27 0.66
CA VAL A 334 3.19 0.52 0.42
C VAL A 334 4.40 -0.24 0.95
N GLU A 335 5.42 -0.43 0.11
CA GLU A 335 6.73 -0.90 0.54
C GLU A 335 7.47 0.26 1.22
N VAL A 336 7.82 0.08 2.50
CA VAL A 336 8.51 1.06 3.30
C VAL A 336 10.01 0.83 3.17
N GLY A 337 10.67 1.73 2.45
CA GLY A 337 12.12 1.73 2.27
C GLY A 337 12.65 3.16 2.06
N LYS A 338 13.87 3.27 1.52
CA LYS A 338 14.46 4.56 1.14
C LYS A 338 13.68 5.25 0.01
N VAL A 339 13.01 4.45 -0.82
CA VAL A 339 12.04 4.88 -1.82
C VAL A 339 10.71 4.29 -1.40
N VAL A 340 9.65 5.10 -1.45
CA VAL A 340 8.29 4.66 -1.20
C VAL A 340 7.74 4.12 -2.51
N GLU A 341 7.32 2.85 -2.51
CA GLU A 341 6.71 2.22 -3.68
C GLU A 341 5.31 1.73 -3.29
N ALA A 342 4.27 2.27 -3.91
CA ALA A 342 2.91 1.81 -3.69
C ALA A 342 2.56 0.65 -4.65
N ASN A 343 1.65 -0.20 -4.21
CA ASN A 343 1.00 -1.22 -5.04
C ASN A 343 -0.51 -1.03 -4.94
N VAL A 344 -1.20 -0.98 -6.09
CA VAL A 344 -2.66 -0.80 -6.17
C VAL A 344 -3.23 -1.80 -7.17
N GLY A 345 -4.20 -2.59 -6.73
CA GLY A 345 -4.81 -3.68 -7.47
C GLY A 345 -4.43 -5.06 -6.91
N PRO A 346 -5.05 -6.13 -7.45
CA PRO A 346 -4.86 -7.49 -6.94
C PRO A 346 -3.48 -8.07 -7.24
N GLY A 347 -2.82 -7.60 -8.30
CA GLY A 347 -1.47 -8.02 -8.67
C GLY A 347 -0.40 -7.26 -7.87
N VAL A 348 0.57 -7.97 -7.30
CA VAL A 348 1.71 -7.36 -6.63
C VAL A 348 2.93 -7.24 -7.56
N LYS A 349 3.58 -6.08 -7.52
CA LYS A 349 4.79 -5.75 -8.31
C LYS A 349 5.98 -5.42 -7.41
N PHE A 350 6.22 -6.20 -6.36
CA PHE A 350 7.36 -5.92 -5.47
C PHE A 350 8.69 -6.28 -6.13
N SER A 351 9.68 -5.43 -5.91
CA SER A 351 11.04 -5.55 -6.48
C SER A 351 11.73 -6.88 -6.14
N LYS A 352 11.28 -7.55 -5.06
CA LYS A 352 11.76 -8.85 -4.60
C LYS A 352 10.57 -9.81 -4.46
N ASN A 353 10.31 -10.62 -5.49
CA ASN A 353 9.23 -11.62 -5.57
C ASN A 353 9.32 -12.78 -4.56
N LYS A 354 9.83 -12.57 -3.34
CA LYS A 354 9.99 -13.61 -2.33
C LYS A 354 9.66 -13.05 -0.95
N LEU A 355 8.36 -12.94 -0.66
CA LEU A 355 7.90 -13.01 0.72
C LEU A 355 8.13 -14.46 1.18
N ASN A 356 8.96 -14.66 2.19
CA ASN A 356 9.13 -15.98 2.78
C ASN A 356 8.09 -16.17 3.89
N SER A 357 7.06 -16.95 3.61
CA SER A 357 5.95 -17.19 4.53
C SER A 357 6.38 -17.75 5.89
N SER A 358 7.50 -18.47 5.98
CA SER A 358 7.98 -19.07 7.24
C SER A 358 8.60 -18.07 8.22
N ILE A 359 8.98 -16.87 7.75
CA ILE A 359 9.60 -15.82 8.57
C ILE A 359 8.80 -14.52 8.57
N CYS A 360 7.77 -14.45 7.71
CA CYS A 360 6.87 -13.32 7.60
C CYS A 360 6.11 -13.12 8.91
N ARG A 361 6.05 -11.87 9.37
CA ARG A 361 5.26 -11.46 10.54
C ARG A 361 4.22 -10.46 10.14
N ILE A 362 3.07 -10.55 10.80
CA ILE A 362 2.00 -9.58 10.66
C ILE A 362 1.83 -8.87 12.00
N LEU A 363 2.03 -7.56 11.96
CA LEU A 363 1.86 -6.65 13.08
C LEU A 363 0.59 -5.84 12.84
N ILE A 364 -0.40 -5.96 13.72
CA ILE A 364 -1.65 -5.20 13.65
C ILE A 364 -1.61 -4.04 14.65
N ARG A 365 -2.38 -2.99 14.38
CA ARG A 365 -2.48 -1.85 15.29
C ARG A 365 -3.31 -2.25 16.51
N THR A 366 -2.89 -1.79 17.68
CA THR A 366 -3.53 -2.18 18.95
C THR A 366 -4.99 -1.72 19.01
N ASP A 367 -5.27 -0.50 18.54
CA ASP A 367 -6.63 0.05 18.49
C ASP A 367 -7.54 -0.68 17.49
N CYS A 368 -7.01 -1.12 16.35
CA CYS A 368 -7.76 -1.94 15.38
C CYS A 368 -8.21 -3.27 16.00
N GLU A 369 -7.34 -3.92 16.79
CA GLU A 369 -7.69 -5.22 17.36
C GLU A 369 -8.61 -5.11 18.59
N GLU A 370 -8.45 -4.09 19.44
CA GLU A 370 -9.40 -3.77 20.51
C GLU A 370 -10.80 -3.52 19.95
N LYS A 371 -10.91 -2.68 18.91
CA LYS A 371 -12.17 -2.41 18.21
C LYS A 371 -12.76 -3.70 17.63
N ALA A 372 -11.95 -4.55 17.00
CA ALA A 372 -12.44 -5.78 16.38
C ALA A 372 -12.97 -6.79 17.40
N LEU A 373 -12.29 -6.97 18.55
CA LEU A 373 -12.76 -7.83 19.62
C LEU A 373 -14.09 -7.33 20.20
N GLU A 374 -14.19 -6.03 20.49
CA GLU A 374 -15.44 -5.41 20.96
C GLU A 374 -16.59 -5.60 19.95
N GLN A 375 -16.33 -5.35 18.66
CA GLN A 375 -17.34 -5.50 17.62
C GLN A 375 -17.76 -6.96 17.41
N PHE A 376 -16.83 -7.89 17.54
CA PHE A 376 -17.08 -9.32 17.41
C PHE A 376 -17.96 -9.83 18.56
N GLU A 377 -17.66 -9.43 19.81
CA GLU A 377 -18.46 -9.78 21.00
C GLU A 377 -19.87 -9.18 20.93
N ASN A 378 -19.99 -7.92 20.52
CA ASN A 378 -21.27 -7.22 20.44
C ASN A 378 -22.08 -7.54 19.17
N GLY A 379 -21.47 -8.19 18.17
CA GLY A 379 -22.08 -8.45 16.87
C GLY A 379 -22.43 -7.18 16.08
N THR A 380 -21.76 -6.06 16.37
CA THR A 380 -21.97 -4.78 15.70
C THR A 380 -21.18 -4.70 14.40
N GLN A 381 -21.71 -4.00 13.39
CA GLN A 381 -21.02 -3.77 12.12
C GLN A 381 -20.70 -2.29 11.94
N ASP A 382 -19.61 -2.01 11.24
CA ASP A 382 -19.32 -0.67 10.74
C ASP A 382 -20.38 -0.21 9.73
N LYS A 383 -20.45 1.11 9.53
CA LYS A 383 -21.34 1.71 8.54
C LYS A 383 -21.00 1.18 7.15
N THR A 384 -22.03 0.82 6.40
CA THR A 384 -21.88 0.37 5.02
C THR A 384 -21.58 1.56 4.10
N SER A 385 -20.53 1.44 3.28
CA SER A 385 -20.19 2.40 2.23
C SER A 385 -19.92 1.65 0.92
N LEU A 386 -20.15 2.32 -0.22
CA LEU A 386 -19.78 1.81 -1.54
C LEU A 386 -18.28 1.57 -1.66
N ASP A 387 -17.48 2.40 -0.99
CA ASP A 387 -16.02 2.26 -0.96
C ASP A 387 -15.55 0.96 -0.29
N ASN A 388 -16.42 0.33 0.51
CA ASN A 388 -16.17 -0.93 1.18
C ASN A 388 -16.62 -2.14 0.34
N LEU A 389 -17.07 -1.94 -0.91
CA LEU A 389 -17.31 -3.04 -1.84
C LEU A 389 -15.99 -3.52 -2.46
N ARG A 390 -15.88 -4.83 -2.60
CA ARG A 390 -14.72 -5.49 -3.22
C ARG A 390 -14.67 -5.22 -4.73
N GLN A 391 -13.50 -5.40 -5.35
CA GLN A 391 -13.39 -5.36 -6.80
C GLN A 391 -14.00 -6.62 -7.43
N MET A 392 -15.28 -6.54 -7.84
CA MET A 392 -16.01 -7.68 -8.41
C MET A 392 -16.25 -7.54 -9.91
N THR A 393 -16.01 -8.63 -10.64
CA THR A 393 -16.22 -8.73 -12.10
C THR A 393 -17.23 -9.82 -12.50
N SER A 394 -17.81 -10.53 -11.52
CA SER A 394 -18.70 -11.66 -11.75
C SER A 394 -19.75 -11.82 -10.64
N HIS A 395 -20.65 -12.80 -10.80
CA HIS A 395 -21.69 -13.19 -9.84
C HIS A 395 -22.54 -12.03 -9.29
N PHE A 396 -22.89 -11.05 -10.13
CA PHE A 396 -23.85 -9.98 -9.78
C PHE A 396 -25.27 -10.52 -9.44
N THR A 397 -25.52 -11.82 -9.61
CA THR A 397 -26.72 -12.52 -9.15
C THR A 397 -26.64 -12.98 -7.69
N LYS A 398 -25.56 -12.68 -6.97
CA LYS A 398 -25.31 -13.15 -5.60
C LYS A 398 -25.17 -11.97 -4.65
N MET A 399 -25.83 -12.06 -3.49
CA MET A 399 -25.79 -11.02 -2.47
C MET A 399 -24.38 -10.76 -1.93
N SER A 400 -23.50 -11.77 -1.91
CA SER A 400 -22.08 -11.67 -1.50
C SER A 400 -21.25 -10.73 -2.37
N THR A 401 -21.70 -10.41 -3.59
CA THR A 401 -21.05 -9.41 -4.47
C THR A 401 -21.21 -7.98 -3.93
N TYR A 402 -22.29 -7.74 -3.19
CA TYR A 402 -22.66 -6.41 -2.68
C TYR A 402 -22.43 -6.27 -1.17
N LYS A 403 -21.65 -7.18 -0.58
CA LYS A 403 -21.26 -7.11 0.83
C LYS A 403 -20.04 -6.21 1.00
N THR A 404 -20.07 -5.42 2.07
CA THR A 404 -18.99 -4.50 2.45
C THR A 404 -17.86 -5.24 3.14
N TRP A 405 -17.12 -6.02 2.35
CA TRP A 405 -16.04 -6.91 2.76
C TRP A 405 -14.67 -6.39 2.34
N ARG A 406 -14.54 -5.06 2.34
CA ARG A 406 -13.31 -4.33 2.10
C ARG A 406 -13.20 -3.21 3.13
N SER A 407 -11.97 -2.92 3.56
CA SER A 407 -11.65 -1.75 4.36
C SER A 407 -10.34 -1.13 3.90
N SER A 408 -10.18 0.15 4.21
CA SER A 408 -9.00 0.94 3.91
C SER A 408 -8.58 1.73 5.14
N LEU A 409 -7.28 1.90 5.33
CA LEU A 409 -6.74 2.81 6.33
C LEU A 409 -7.34 4.21 6.15
N ASP A 410 -7.97 4.77 7.19
CA ASP A 410 -8.74 6.03 7.16
C ASP A 410 -8.05 7.17 6.39
N LYS A 411 -6.74 7.35 6.60
CA LYS A 411 -5.96 8.40 5.92
C LYS A 411 -5.89 8.23 4.40
N PHE A 412 -6.17 7.04 3.88
CA PHE A 412 -6.21 6.69 2.46
C PHE A 412 -7.61 6.28 1.98
N SER A 413 -8.63 6.40 2.82
CA SER A 413 -10.02 6.09 2.50
C SER A 413 -10.71 7.23 1.72
N THR A 414 -10.17 7.61 0.57
CA THR A 414 -10.80 8.55 -0.37
C THR A 414 -10.75 8.00 -1.79
N PRO A 415 -11.64 8.43 -2.70
CA PRO A 415 -11.64 7.93 -4.08
C PRO A 415 -10.28 8.03 -4.77
N LEU A 416 -9.51 9.08 -4.47
CA LEU A 416 -8.21 9.32 -5.11
C LEU A 416 -7.06 8.45 -4.57
N THR A 417 -7.24 7.77 -3.43
CA THR A 417 -6.21 6.94 -2.78
C THR A 417 -6.65 5.51 -2.48
N MET A 418 -7.88 5.14 -2.83
CA MET A 418 -8.37 3.76 -2.76
C MET A 418 -8.29 3.09 -4.13
N PRO A 419 -7.99 1.78 -4.21
CA PRO A 419 -8.14 1.03 -5.47
C PRO A 419 -9.52 1.23 -6.09
N ALA A 420 -9.59 1.62 -7.36
CA ALA A 420 -10.85 1.74 -8.05
C ALA A 420 -11.53 0.37 -8.19
N THR A 421 -12.85 0.33 -8.07
CA THR A 421 -13.66 -0.87 -8.35
C THR A 421 -14.63 -0.59 -9.51
N SER A 422 -15.31 -1.63 -9.98
CA SER A 422 -16.41 -1.46 -10.94
C SER A 422 -17.56 -0.58 -10.41
N PHE A 423 -17.68 -0.41 -9.08
CA PHE A 423 -18.69 0.40 -8.42
C PHE A 423 -18.25 1.83 -8.10
N THR A 424 -16.94 2.10 -8.08
CA THR A 424 -16.37 3.39 -7.61
C THR A 424 -15.55 4.11 -8.67
N LEU A 425 -15.31 3.48 -9.83
CA LEU A 425 -14.61 4.11 -10.96
C LEU A 425 -15.32 5.41 -11.41
N CYS A 426 -16.65 5.43 -11.41
CA CYS A 426 -17.43 6.62 -11.76
C CYS A 426 -17.27 7.81 -10.80
N SER A 427 -16.73 7.58 -9.59
CA SER A 427 -16.48 8.63 -8.60
C SER A 427 -15.09 9.27 -8.75
N LEU A 428 -14.27 8.80 -9.69
CA LEU A 428 -12.97 9.39 -10.00
C LEU A 428 -13.10 10.56 -10.99
N PRO A 429 -12.23 11.57 -10.91
CA PRO A 429 -12.19 12.60 -11.93
C PRO A 429 -11.72 12.01 -13.27
N SER A 430 -12.27 12.49 -14.37
CA SER A 430 -11.94 12.02 -15.73
C SER A 430 -10.47 12.28 -16.09
N ASN A 431 -9.94 13.44 -15.72
CA ASN A 431 -8.59 13.86 -16.10
C ASN A 431 -7.51 13.01 -15.42
N GLY A 432 -6.80 12.21 -16.23
CA GLY A 432 -5.62 11.44 -15.81
C GLY A 432 -5.92 10.03 -15.28
N TYR A 433 -7.17 9.57 -15.31
CA TYR A 433 -7.58 8.23 -14.83
C TYR A 433 -7.97 7.27 -15.96
N GLY A 434 -7.74 7.65 -17.21
CA GLY A 434 -7.88 6.76 -18.38
C GLY A 434 -9.28 6.69 -18.99
N PHE A 435 -10.17 7.62 -18.65
CA PHE A 435 -11.51 7.69 -19.23
C PHE A 435 -12.02 9.14 -19.32
N GLY A 436 -12.95 9.39 -20.25
CA GLY A 436 -13.64 10.68 -20.41
C GLY A 436 -15.03 10.70 -19.74
N PRO A 437 -15.65 11.89 -19.62
CA PRO A 437 -16.99 12.05 -19.02
C PRO A 437 -18.07 11.24 -19.75
N ASP A 438 -18.00 11.12 -21.09
CA ASP A 438 -18.99 10.36 -21.88
C ASP A 438 -18.49 8.96 -22.25
N SER A 439 -17.54 8.42 -21.49
CA SER A 439 -16.95 7.12 -21.81
C SER A 439 -17.86 5.96 -21.43
N LEU A 440 -17.77 4.87 -22.19
CA LEU A 440 -18.45 3.61 -21.87
C LEU A 440 -18.15 3.15 -20.44
N ALA A 441 -16.91 3.36 -19.97
CA ALA A 441 -16.45 2.91 -18.67
C ALA A 441 -17.10 3.68 -17.51
N LEU A 442 -17.18 5.01 -17.62
CA LEU A 442 -17.83 5.84 -16.60
C LEU A 442 -19.30 5.45 -16.44
N ILE A 443 -20.04 5.43 -17.56
CA ILE A 443 -21.48 5.17 -17.57
C ILE A 443 -21.78 3.75 -17.06
N SER A 444 -21.00 2.76 -17.51
CA SER A 444 -21.13 1.38 -17.03
C SER A 444 -20.86 1.26 -15.53
N SER A 445 -19.84 1.96 -15.01
CA SER A 445 -19.53 1.96 -13.58
C SER A 445 -20.63 2.65 -12.76
N HIS A 446 -21.18 3.76 -13.25
CA HIS A 446 -22.29 4.46 -12.59
C HIS A 446 -23.54 3.58 -12.52
N LEU A 447 -23.88 2.87 -13.60
CA LEU A 447 -24.99 1.91 -13.57
C LEU A 447 -24.76 0.78 -12.54
N LEU A 448 -23.53 0.24 -12.46
CA LEU A 448 -23.18 -0.76 -11.45
C LEU A 448 -23.23 -0.21 -10.03
N GLN A 449 -22.87 1.06 -9.82
CA GLN A 449 -22.99 1.75 -8.55
C GLN A 449 -24.46 1.85 -8.10
N LEU A 450 -25.37 2.22 -9.00
CA LEU A 450 -26.81 2.27 -8.72
C LEU A 450 -27.36 0.88 -8.35
N PHE A 451 -26.91 -0.18 -9.04
CA PHE A 451 -27.26 -1.55 -8.67
C PHE A 451 -26.78 -1.92 -7.27
N ALA A 452 -25.56 -1.52 -6.92
CA ALA A 452 -25.02 -1.78 -5.59
C ALA A 452 -25.78 -1.03 -4.50
N LEU A 453 -26.09 0.25 -4.71
CA LEU A 453 -26.90 1.06 -3.79
C LEU A 453 -28.29 0.46 -3.57
N ALA A 454 -28.98 0.02 -4.62
CA ALA A 454 -30.27 -0.63 -4.53
C ALA A 454 -30.21 -1.93 -3.69
N VAL A 455 -29.17 -2.74 -3.88
CA VAL A 455 -28.96 -3.97 -3.09
C VAL A 455 -28.63 -3.67 -1.63
N MET A 456 -27.80 -2.67 -1.37
CA MET A 456 -27.35 -2.31 -0.02
C MET A 456 -28.46 -1.63 0.80
N ASN A 457 -29.21 -0.70 0.20
CA ASN A 457 -30.14 0.18 0.94
C ASN A 457 -31.61 -0.24 0.79
N HIS A 458 -32.00 -0.84 -0.34
CA HIS A 458 -33.41 -0.98 -0.73
C HIS A 458 -33.85 -2.43 -0.92
N LYS A 459 -33.21 -3.38 -0.20
CA LYS A 459 -33.54 -4.82 -0.28
C LYS A 459 -33.52 -5.34 -1.74
N SER A 460 -32.57 -4.85 -2.53
CA SER A 460 -32.41 -5.20 -3.95
C SER A 460 -33.50 -4.66 -4.88
N ILE A 461 -34.29 -3.69 -4.45
CA ILE A 461 -35.30 -3.02 -5.28
C ILE A 461 -34.73 -1.71 -5.82
N LEU A 462 -34.82 -1.52 -7.13
CA LEU A 462 -34.48 -0.28 -7.83
C LEU A 462 -35.76 0.28 -8.47
N GLN A 463 -36.06 1.55 -8.22
CA GLN A 463 -37.26 2.24 -8.71
C GLN A 463 -36.92 3.24 -9.83
N GLU A 464 -37.95 3.75 -10.50
CA GLU A 464 -37.78 4.78 -11.53
C GLU A 464 -37.11 6.05 -10.99
N ALA A 465 -37.52 6.50 -9.80
CA ALA A 465 -36.98 7.69 -9.15
C ALA A 465 -35.46 7.56 -8.87
N ASP A 466 -34.97 6.35 -8.60
CA ASP A 466 -33.54 6.10 -8.37
C ASP A 466 -32.69 6.22 -9.66
N MET A 467 -33.35 6.16 -10.82
CA MET A 467 -32.73 6.12 -12.15
C MET A 467 -32.99 7.37 -12.99
N GLU A 468 -33.82 8.30 -12.51
CA GLU A 468 -34.25 9.49 -13.25
C GLU A 468 -33.04 10.30 -13.72
N ASP A 469 -32.16 10.69 -12.81
CA ASP A 469 -30.94 11.45 -13.11
C ASP A 469 -30.04 10.70 -14.11
N TYR A 470 -29.85 9.39 -13.92
CA TYR A 470 -29.04 8.56 -14.81
C TYR A 470 -29.62 8.53 -16.24
N PHE A 471 -30.94 8.39 -16.39
CA PHE A 471 -31.58 8.35 -17.71
C PHE A 471 -31.57 9.71 -18.39
N VAL A 472 -31.74 10.81 -17.64
CA VAL A 472 -31.64 12.17 -18.16
C VAL A 472 -30.22 12.46 -18.63
N GLU A 473 -29.21 12.13 -17.83
CA GLU A 473 -27.81 12.40 -18.14
C GLU A 473 -27.30 11.54 -19.32
N TYR A 474 -27.50 10.23 -19.29
CA TYR A 474 -26.87 9.32 -20.25
C TYR A 474 -27.78 8.87 -21.39
N GLY A 475 -29.09 9.10 -21.32
CA GLY A 475 -30.04 8.74 -22.38
C GLY A 475 -29.64 9.27 -23.78
N PRO A 476 -29.29 10.56 -23.92
CA PRO A 476 -28.82 11.12 -25.18
C PRO A 476 -27.51 10.48 -25.70
N ILE A 477 -26.57 10.21 -24.80
CA ILE A 477 -25.28 9.59 -25.13
C ILE A 477 -25.49 8.16 -25.64
N LEU A 478 -26.27 7.36 -24.90
CA LEU A 478 -26.59 5.98 -25.29
C LEU A 478 -27.30 5.92 -26.65
N SER A 479 -28.21 6.86 -26.90
CA SER A 479 -28.92 6.96 -28.19
C SER A 479 -27.95 7.27 -29.35
N THR A 480 -26.99 8.17 -29.12
CA THR A 480 -25.97 8.55 -30.12
C THR A 480 -24.98 7.42 -30.38
N LYS A 481 -24.65 6.62 -29.36
CA LYS A 481 -23.66 5.53 -29.43
C LYS A 481 -24.27 4.17 -29.81
N ALA A 482 -25.58 4.10 -30.09
CA ALA A 482 -26.34 2.88 -30.39
C ALA A 482 -25.79 2.00 -31.52
N LYS A 483 -25.00 2.57 -32.44
CA LYS A 483 -24.41 1.84 -33.57
C LYS A 483 -23.00 1.32 -33.29
N LEU A 484 -22.40 1.66 -32.14
CA LEU A 484 -21.04 1.25 -31.80
C LEU A 484 -21.06 -0.12 -31.12
N ARG A 485 -20.27 -1.06 -31.66
CA ARG A 485 -20.20 -2.44 -31.18
C ARG A 485 -19.87 -2.53 -29.69
N ASP A 486 -18.89 -1.75 -29.23
CA ASP A 486 -18.44 -1.81 -27.82
C ASP A 486 -19.53 -1.37 -26.83
N TRP A 487 -20.54 -0.63 -27.29
CA TRP A 487 -21.65 -0.13 -26.48
C TRP A 487 -22.87 -1.06 -26.45
N GLU A 488 -22.93 -2.06 -27.34
CA GLU A 488 -24.09 -2.92 -27.55
C GLU A 488 -24.62 -3.53 -26.24
N ASN A 489 -23.70 -4.01 -25.40
CA ASN A 489 -24.06 -4.66 -24.13
C ASN A 489 -24.67 -3.68 -23.12
N LEU A 490 -24.06 -2.50 -22.93
CA LEU A 490 -24.59 -1.47 -22.03
C LEU A 490 -25.96 -1.00 -22.50
N ILE A 491 -26.12 -0.78 -23.81
CA ILE A 491 -27.38 -0.32 -24.41
C ILE A 491 -28.48 -1.37 -24.26
N LYS A 492 -28.17 -2.64 -24.46
CA LYS A 492 -29.09 -3.74 -24.22
C LYS A 492 -29.54 -3.79 -22.76
N ILE A 493 -28.60 -3.73 -21.82
CA ILE A 493 -28.89 -3.72 -20.38
C ILE A 493 -29.78 -2.51 -20.03
N ASN A 494 -29.42 -1.32 -20.49
CA ASN A 494 -30.18 -0.10 -20.25
C ASN A 494 -31.60 -0.15 -20.81
N THR A 495 -31.76 -0.70 -22.02
CA THR A 495 -33.08 -0.86 -22.66
C THR A 495 -33.96 -1.81 -21.86
N ASN A 496 -33.41 -2.96 -21.48
CA ASN A 496 -34.14 -3.95 -20.67
C ASN A 496 -34.51 -3.39 -19.29
N LEU A 497 -33.62 -2.60 -18.68
CA LEU A 497 -33.86 -1.92 -17.41
C LEU A 497 -35.05 -0.95 -17.55
N LYS A 498 -35.02 -0.06 -18.55
CA LYS A 498 -36.09 0.90 -18.79
C LYS A 498 -37.44 0.20 -19.02
N THR A 499 -37.48 -0.84 -19.86
CA THR A 499 -38.70 -1.60 -20.12
C THR A 499 -39.23 -2.32 -18.87
N GLU A 500 -38.38 -2.90 -18.03
CA GLU A 500 -38.83 -3.56 -16.81
C GLU A 500 -39.33 -2.54 -15.75
N ILE A 501 -38.70 -1.37 -15.63
CA ILE A 501 -39.18 -0.27 -14.76
C ILE A 501 -40.53 0.26 -15.26
N GLU A 502 -40.66 0.60 -16.54
CA GLU A 502 -41.92 1.11 -17.11
C GLU A 502 -43.09 0.13 -16.93
N LYS A 503 -42.79 -1.17 -17.00
CA LYS A 503 -43.81 -2.22 -16.86
C LYS A 503 -44.24 -2.45 -15.41
N ASN A 504 -43.31 -2.45 -14.46
CA ASN A 504 -43.55 -2.92 -13.09
C ASN A 504 -43.46 -1.81 -12.03
N GLY A 505 -42.93 -0.63 -12.37
CA GLY A 505 -42.58 0.46 -11.46
C GLY A 505 -41.29 0.22 -10.66
N PHE A 506 -40.75 -1.00 -10.65
CA PHE A 506 -39.53 -1.37 -9.94
C PHE A 506 -38.87 -2.61 -10.55
N ILE A 507 -37.61 -2.85 -10.16
CA ILE A 507 -36.83 -4.02 -10.55
C ILE A 507 -36.16 -4.65 -9.32
N ASN A 508 -36.20 -5.98 -9.24
CA ASN A 508 -35.29 -6.72 -8.37
C ASN A 508 -33.93 -6.89 -9.05
N ILE A 509 -32.89 -6.23 -8.55
CA ILE A 509 -31.56 -6.21 -9.17
C ILE A 509 -30.96 -7.61 -9.33
N ILE A 510 -31.16 -8.49 -8.35
CA ILE A 510 -30.58 -9.84 -8.39
C ILE A 510 -31.21 -10.66 -9.53
N GLU A 511 -32.53 -10.59 -9.67
CA GLU A 511 -33.25 -11.26 -10.76
C GLU A 511 -32.92 -10.63 -12.12
N PHE A 512 -32.81 -9.31 -12.18
CA PHE A 512 -32.44 -8.59 -13.39
C PHE A 512 -31.03 -8.98 -13.86
N CYS A 513 -30.05 -9.01 -12.96
CA CYS A 513 -28.69 -9.44 -13.26
C CYS A 513 -28.64 -10.89 -13.78
N HIS A 514 -29.56 -11.75 -13.33
CA HIS A 514 -29.65 -13.13 -13.79
C HIS A 514 -30.06 -13.22 -15.26
N LYS A 515 -30.99 -12.35 -15.70
CA LYS A 515 -31.48 -12.33 -17.08
C LYS A 515 -30.54 -11.60 -18.05
N ASN A 516 -29.74 -10.64 -17.57
CA ASN A 516 -29.10 -9.63 -18.41
C ASN A 516 -27.55 -9.68 -18.50
N GLN A 517 -26.91 -10.75 -18.02
CA GLN A 517 -25.45 -10.97 -18.15
C GLN A 517 -24.55 -9.79 -17.70
N VAL A 518 -24.91 -9.08 -16.64
CA VAL A 518 -24.21 -7.87 -16.13
C VAL A 518 -22.69 -8.06 -15.92
N SER A 519 -22.23 -9.29 -15.72
CA SER A 519 -20.79 -9.60 -15.56
C SER A 519 -19.93 -9.20 -16.78
N SER A 520 -20.46 -9.25 -18.01
CA SER A 520 -19.70 -8.86 -19.20
C SER A 520 -19.38 -7.36 -19.21
N MET A 521 -20.29 -6.53 -18.70
CA MET A 521 -20.08 -5.09 -18.55
C MET A 521 -18.96 -4.81 -17.53
N ALA A 522 -19.00 -5.45 -16.36
CA ALA A 522 -17.97 -5.28 -15.34
C ALA A 522 -16.57 -5.75 -15.81
N LYS A 523 -16.50 -6.86 -16.57
CA LYS A 523 -15.23 -7.32 -17.17
C LYS A 523 -14.62 -6.29 -18.11
N GLY A 524 -15.45 -5.58 -18.89
CA GLY A 524 -15.01 -4.50 -19.78
C GLY A 524 -14.35 -3.31 -19.05
N LEU A 525 -14.59 -3.15 -17.75
CA LEU A 525 -13.98 -2.08 -16.94
C LEU A 525 -12.56 -2.38 -16.49
N SER A 526 -12.10 -3.64 -16.55
CA SER A 526 -10.86 -4.08 -15.90
C SER A 526 -9.62 -3.32 -16.40
N SER A 527 -9.53 -3.03 -17.71
CA SER A 527 -8.40 -2.28 -18.27
C SER A 527 -8.38 -0.83 -17.79
N VAL A 528 -9.54 -0.17 -17.76
CA VAL A 528 -9.67 1.22 -17.31
C VAL A 528 -9.42 1.33 -15.81
N ILE A 529 -9.91 0.38 -15.00
CA ILE A 529 -9.59 0.28 -13.57
C ILE A 529 -8.08 0.14 -13.37
N SER A 530 -7.42 -0.71 -14.16
CA SER A 530 -5.96 -0.86 -14.10
C SER A 530 -5.24 0.46 -14.41
N THR A 531 -5.70 1.24 -15.40
CA THR A 531 -5.13 2.56 -15.73
C THR A 531 -5.37 3.57 -14.61
N ALA A 532 -6.59 3.63 -14.07
CA ALA A 532 -6.93 4.49 -12.93
C ALA A 532 -6.05 4.17 -11.72
N ASN A 533 -5.83 2.89 -11.41
CA ASN A 533 -5.00 2.44 -10.30
C ASN A 533 -3.53 2.86 -10.42
N VAL A 534 -3.00 3.03 -11.63
CA VAL A 534 -1.64 3.60 -11.82
C VAL A 534 -1.57 5.05 -11.35
N LYS A 535 -2.63 5.85 -11.58
CA LYS A 535 -2.69 7.23 -11.08
C LYS A 535 -2.90 7.27 -9.57
N ILE A 536 -3.77 6.40 -9.05
CA ILE A 536 -3.99 6.24 -7.59
C ILE A 536 -2.69 5.88 -6.88
N CYS A 537 -1.88 4.99 -7.45
CA CYS A 537 -0.57 4.60 -6.92
C CYS A 537 0.33 5.82 -6.65
N LYS A 538 0.44 6.73 -7.62
CA LYS A 538 1.22 7.97 -7.48
C LYS A 538 0.66 8.88 -6.38
N ASN A 539 -0.67 9.03 -6.33
CA ASN A 539 -1.31 9.83 -5.29
C ASN A 539 -1.06 9.26 -3.88
N ILE A 540 -1.02 7.93 -3.75
CA ILE A 540 -0.68 7.26 -2.50
C ILE A 540 0.76 7.58 -2.12
N GLU A 541 1.72 7.44 -3.02
CA GLU A 541 3.14 7.72 -2.75
C GLU A 541 3.36 9.16 -2.26
N ASP A 542 2.82 10.14 -2.97
CA ASP A 542 2.91 11.56 -2.63
C ASP A 542 2.31 11.84 -1.24
N LYS A 543 1.10 11.32 -1.00
CA LYS A 543 0.39 11.50 0.27
C LYS A 543 1.09 10.78 1.42
N PHE A 544 1.63 9.60 1.16
CA PHE A 544 2.30 8.78 2.16
C PHE A 544 3.58 9.45 2.67
N ILE A 545 4.40 9.99 1.76
CA ILE A 545 5.58 10.77 2.12
C ILE A 545 5.18 12.01 2.92
N SER A 546 4.16 12.76 2.46
CA SER A 546 3.65 13.95 3.17
C SER A 546 3.20 13.64 4.60
N LEU A 547 2.54 12.49 4.80
CA LEU A 547 2.00 12.09 6.09
C LEU A 547 3.06 11.55 7.06
N TYR A 548 4.11 10.87 6.59
CA TYR A 548 4.99 10.07 7.46
C TYR A 548 6.50 10.40 7.36
N LYS A 549 6.90 11.31 6.49
CA LYS A 549 8.20 12.00 6.62
C LYS A 549 8.22 12.84 7.90
#